data_AF-A0A402ADE7-F1
#
_entry.id   AF-A0A402ADE7-F1
#
_cell.length_a   1.000
_cell.length_b   1.000
_cell.length_c   1.000
_cell.angle_alpha   90.00
_cell.angle_beta   90.00
_cell.angle_gamma   90.00
#
_symmetry.space_group_name_H-M   'P 1'
#
loop_
_entity.id
_entity.type
_entity.pdbx_description
1 polymer ?
#
loop_
_entity_poly.entity_id
_entity_poly.type
_entity_poly.pdbx_seq_one_letter_code
_entity_poly.pdbx_strand_id
1 'polypeptide(L)'
;MTLALLDLRVTQVIPALLALLALLVLLDLLVLMVPLALPVLLVLLALLALMAPLALLALKAPLALMVLLDLLARLALLALMVLLDLRVTPATLALPVLLVLLALLALMALLAPPALLALKALLALMVLLDLLARLAPLALMALLALPALLALRVTQVILAPLVLLDLPVLLVLPALMAQLDLLALKAP
;
A
#
# COMPACT_ATOMS: atom_id res chain seq x y z
N MET A 1 23.85 -53.91 -23.09
CA MET A 1 23.20 -52.72 -23.70
C MET A 1 22.40 -51.87 -22.72
N THR A 2 21.98 -52.38 -21.57
CA THR A 2 21.09 -51.68 -20.62
C THR A 2 21.78 -50.54 -19.85
N LEU A 3 23.05 -50.68 -19.47
CA LEU A 3 23.77 -49.64 -18.70
C LEU A 3 24.08 -48.37 -19.52
N ALA A 4 24.52 -48.50 -20.77
CA ALA A 4 24.83 -47.35 -21.64
C ALA A 4 23.58 -46.52 -21.98
N LEU A 5 22.41 -47.17 -22.10
CA LEU A 5 21.13 -46.47 -22.29
C LEU A 5 20.65 -45.75 -21.03
N LEU A 6 20.98 -46.29 -19.85
CA LEU A 6 20.65 -45.70 -18.56
C LEU A 6 21.55 -44.50 -18.28
N ASP A 7 22.84 -44.61 -18.61
CA ASP A 7 23.84 -43.54 -18.49
C ASP A 7 23.53 -42.36 -19.43
N LEU A 8 23.13 -42.65 -20.67
CA LEU A 8 22.72 -41.62 -21.65
C LEU A 8 21.38 -40.95 -21.29
N ARG A 9 20.44 -41.72 -20.70
CA ARG A 9 19.20 -41.17 -20.13
C ARG A 9 19.47 -40.30 -18.91
N VAL A 10 20.31 -40.73 -17.98
CA VAL A 10 20.64 -39.96 -16.77
C VAL A 10 21.37 -38.66 -17.14
N THR A 11 22.35 -38.73 -18.04
CA THR A 11 23.13 -37.56 -18.48
C THR A 11 22.33 -36.54 -19.29
N GLN A 12 21.29 -36.94 -20.04
CA GLN A 12 20.47 -35.99 -20.82
C GLN A 12 19.13 -35.62 -20.17
N VAL A 13 18.48 -36.53 -19.44
CA VAL A 13 17.16 -36.29 -18.84
C VAL A 13 17.28 -35.43 -17.59
N ILE A 14 18.34 -35.57 -16.79
CA ILE A 14 18.56 -34.73 -15.61
C ILE A 14 18.68 -33.25 -15.96
N PRO A 15 19.58 -32.81 -16.86
CA PRO A 15 19.67 -31.39 -17.21
C PRO A 15 18.41 -30.86 -17.90
N ALA A 16 17.71 -31.70 -18.69
CA ALA A 16 16.44 -31.31 -19.31
C ALA A 16 15.32 -31.09 -18.27
N LEU A 17 15.22 -31.95 -17.25
CA LEU A 17 14.28 -31.78 -16.14
C LEU A 17 14.63 -30.56 -15.29
N LEU A 18 15.91 -30.31 -15.04
CA LEU A 18 16.40 -29.17 -14.26
C LEU A 18 16.12 -27.85 -15.00
N ALA A 19 16.28 -27.83 -16.33
CA ALA A 19 15.92 -26.69 -17.18
C ALA A 19 14.40 -26.45 -17.21
N LEU A 20 13.59 -27.51 -17.30
CA LEU A 20 12.13 -27.41 -17.24
C LEU A 20 11.66 -26.87 -15.88
N LEU A 21 12.27 -27.35 -14.79
CA LEU A 21 11.98 -26.91 -13.43
C LEU A 21 12.35 -25.42 -13.24
N ALA A 22 13.51 -25.01 -13.75
CA ALA A 22 13.93 -23.60 -13.74
C ALA A 22 12.97 -22.71 -14.54
N LEU A 23 12.50 -23.18 -15.71
CA LEU A 23 11.50 -22.48 -16.52
C LEU A 23 10.17 -22.35 -15.77
N LEU A 24 9.72 -23.42 -15.12
CA LEU A 24 8.48 -23.42 -14.33
C LEU A 24 8.57 -22.43 -13.17
N VAL A 25 9.70 -22.40 -12.45
CA VAL A 25 9.96 -21.45 -11.37
C VAL A 25 10.00 -20.01 -11.88
N LEU A 26 10.59 -19.77 -13.05
CA LEU A 26 10.61 -18.45 -13.67
C LEU A 26 9.21 -18.00 -14.09
N LEU A 27 8.39 -18.91 -14.61
CA LEU A 27 7.01 -18.64 -14.97
C LEU A 27 6.16 -18.34 -13.72
N ASP A 28 6.31 -19.15 -12.66
CA ASP A 28 5.61 -18.97 -11.38
C ASP A 28 6.01 -17.65 -10.71
N LEU A 29 7.29 -17.28 -10.82
CA LEU A 29 7.83 -15.98 -10.41
C LEU A 29 7.18 -14.81 -11.17
N LEU A 30 7.10 -14.92 -12.50
CA LEU A 30 6.49 -13.90 -13.34
C LEU A 30 5.00 -13.74 -13.03
N VAL A 31 4.29 -14.87 -12.89
CA VAL A 31 2.87 -14.92 -12.53
C VAL A 31 2.61 -14.36 -11.12
N LEU A 32 3.56 -14.46 -10.19
CA LEU A 32 3.43 -13.89 -8.85
C LEU A 32 3.78 -12.40 -8.80
N MET A 33 4.76 -11.95 -9.61
CA MET A 33 5.20 -10.54 -9.68
C MET A 33 4.14 -9.62 -10.28
N VAL A 34 3.52 -10.03 -11.39
CA VAL A 34 2.54 -9.21 -12.13
C VAL A 34 1.34 -8.77 -11.29
N PRO A 35 0.61 -9.67 -10.58
CA PRO A 35 -0.56 -9.29 -9.79
C PRO A 35 -0.20 -8.52 -8.51
N LEU A 36 1.08 -8.47 -8.12
CA LEU A 36 1.53 -7.79 -6.89
C LEU A 36 2.10 -6.40 -7.18
N ALA A 37 2.77 -6.22 -8.32
CA ALA A 37 3.26 -4.92 -8.76
C ALA A 37 2.11 -3.95 -9.11
N LEU A 38 1.03 -4.49 -9.71
CA LEU A 38 -0.15 -3.73 -10.12
C LEU A 38 -0.86 -3.02 -8.94
N PRO A 39 -1.25 -3.70 -7.84
CA PRO A 39 -1.90 -3.05 -6.71
C PRO A 39 -0.99 -2.08 -5.97
N VAL A 40 0.31 -2.35 -5.87
CA VAL A 40 1.27 -1.39 -5.27
C VAL A 40 1.37 -0.12 -6.10
N LEU A 41 1.45 -0.26 -7.43
CA LEU A 41 1.47 0.89 -8.34
C LEU A 41 0.14 1.66 -8.27
N LEU A 42 -0.99 0.97 -8.19
CA LEU A 42 -2.32 1.56 -8.08
C LEU A 42 -2.49 2.30 -6.74
N VAL A 43 -2.00 1.72 -5.64
CA VAL A 43 -1.96 2.38 -4.33
C VAL A 43 -1.08 3.63 -4.39
N LEU A 44 0.11 3.56 -4.98
CA LEU A 44 1.03 4.70 -5.09
C LEU A 44 0.43 5.81 -5.97
N LEU A 45 -0.20 5.45 -7.09
CA LEU A 45 -0.88 6.38 -7.99
C LEU A 45 -2.08 7.03 -7.31
N ALA A 46 -2.89 6.26 -6.57
CA ALA A 46 -3.99 6.77 -5.78
C ALA A 46 -3.49 7.73 -4.68
N LEU A 47 -2.37 7.39 -4.03
CA LEU A 47 -1.72 8.21 -3.01
C LEU A 47 -1.28 9.56 -3.59
N LEU A 48 -0.60 9.53 -4.74
CA LEU A 48 -0.14 10.72 -5.46
C LEU A 48 -1.31 11.58 -5.94
N ALA A 49 -2.34 10.95 -6.53
CA ALA A 49 -3.54 11.64 -7.01
C ALA A 49 -4.36 12.26 -5.88
N LEU A 50 -4.33 11.66 -4.68
CA LEU A 50 -5.02 12.18 -3.52
C LEU A 50 -4.25 13.34 -2.87
N MET A 51 -2.91 13.31 -2.84
CA MET A 51 -2.07 14.32 -2.18
C MET A 51 -2.21 15.74 -2.76
N ALA A 52 -2.38 15.87 -4.07
CA ALA A 52 -2.51 17.19 -4.71
C ALA A 52 -3.80 17.94 -4.30
N PRO A 53 -5.01 17.37 -4.40
CA PRO A 53 -6.23 18.00 -3.91
C PRO A 53 -6.24 18.11 -2.38
N LEU A 54 -5.62 17.16 -1.65
CA LEU A 54 -5.41 17.22 -0.20
C LEU A 54 -4.67 18.49 0.22
N ALA A 55 -3.53 18.76 -0.40
CA ALA A 55 -2.69 19.91 -0.10
C ALA A 55 -3.41 21.22 -0.39
N LEU A 56 -4.16 21.27 -1.49
CA LEU A 56 -4.95 22.43 -1.88
C LEU A 56 -6.11 22.68 -0.91
N LEU A 57 -6.80 21.62 -0.48
CA LEU A 57 -7.89 21.69 0.50
C LEU A 57 -7.37 22.05 1.89
N ALA A 58 -6.24 21.46 2.32
CA ALA A 58 -5.58 21.74 3.59
C ALA A 58 -5.08 23.18 3.68
N LEU A 59 -4.74 23.83 2.56
CA LEU A 59 -4.38 25.25 2.54
C LEU A 59 -5.63 26.16 2.53
N LYS A 60 -6.63 25.83 1.72
CA LYS A 60 -7.82 26.67 1.53
C LYS A 60 -8.82 26.61 2.68
N ALA A 61 -9.01 25.45 3.29
CA ALA A 61 -9.97 25.25 4.38
C ALA A 61 -9.67 26.11 5.62
N PRO A 62 -8.44 26.16 6.17
CA PRO A 62 -8.14 26.99 7.32
C PRO A 62 -8.19 28.48 6.99
N LEU A 63 -7.74 28.89 5.79
CA LEU A 63 -7.84 30.29 5.34
C LEU A 63 -9.32 30.73 5.24
N ALA A 64 -10.17 29.92 4.63
CA ALA A 64 -11.59 30.21 4.52
C ALA A 64 -12.27 30.26 5.89
N LEU A 65 -11.91 29.34 6.80
CA LEU A 65 -12.44 29.32 8.17
C LEU A 65 -11.99 30.55 8.97
N MET A 66 -10.75 30.99 8.80
CA MET A 66 -10.22 32.19 9.47
C MET A 66 -10.91 33.47 8.99
N VAL A 67 -11.12 33.61 7.67
CA VAL A 67 -11.90 34.73 7.09
C VAL A 67 -13.35 34.71 7.58
N LEU A 68 -13.94 33.52 7.67
CA LEU A 68 -15.31 33.34 8.15
C LEU A 68 -15.45 33.73 9.62
N LEU A 69 -14.52 33.30 10.48
CA LEU A 69 -14.49 33.66 11.89
C LEU A 69 -14.26 35.17 12.11
N ASP A 70 -13.38 35.79 11.33
CA ASP A 70 -13.15 37.25 11.42
C ASP A 70 -14.41 38.03 11.02
N LEU A 71 -15.08 37.61 9.94
CA LEU A 71 -16.35 38.20 9.52
C LEU A 71 -17.42 38.03 10.61
N LEU A 72 -17.49 36.86 11.22
CA LEU A 72 -18.44 36.53 12.28
C LEU A 72 -18.21 37.36 13.55
N ALA A 73 -16.95 37.56 13.93
CA ALA A 73 -16.56 38.42 15.05
C ALA A 73 -16.89 39.90 14.79
N ARG A 74 -16.65 40.39 13.57
CA ARG A 74 -17.06 41.75 13.16
C ARG A 74 -18.57 41.92 13.19
N LEU A 75 -19.31 40.92 12.69
CA LEU A 75 -20.77 40.89 12.76
C LEU A 75 -21.25 40.97 14.21
N ALA A 76 -20.68 40.17 15.11
CA ALA A 76 -21.05 40.15 16.52
C ALA A 76 -20.81 41.50 17.21
N LEU A 77 -19.68 42.17 16.91
CA LEU A 77 -19.41 43.53 17.40
C LEU A 77 -20.42 44.54 16.87
N LEU A 78 -20.80 44.44 15.59
CA LEU A 78 -21.79 45.32 14.99
C LEU A 78 -23.18 45.11 15.60
N ALA A 79 -23.59 43.87 15.84
CA ALA A 79 -24.81 43.55 16.59
C ALA A 79 -24.79 44.11 18.02
N LEU A 80 -23.65 44.05 18.71
CA LEU A 80 -23.50 44.61 20.05
C LEU A 80 -23.68 46.13 20.05
N MET A 81 -23.09 46.83 19.07
CA MET A 81 -23.23 48.27 18.91
C MET A 81 -24.68 48.67 18.60
N VAL A 82 -25.33 47.94 17.69
CA VAL A 82 -26.75 48.10 17.34
C VAL A 82 -27.66 47.89 18.57
N LEU A 83 -27.35 46.89 19.40
CA LEU A 83 -28.10 46.61 20.63
C LEU A 83 -27.89 47.69 21.70
N LEU A 84 -26.67 48.24 21.81
CA LEU A 84 -26.38 49.38 22.66
C LEU A 84 -27.13 50.63 22.20
N ASP A 85 -27.17 50.91 20.90
CA ASP A 85 -27.95 52.01 20.33
C ASP A 85 -29.45 51.85 20.62
N LEU A 86 -29.99 50.62 20.53
CA LEU A 86 -31.40 50.35 20.84
C LEU A 86 -31.75 50.65 22.30
N ARG A 87 -30.80 50.50 23.25
CA ARG A 87 -31.03 50.86 24.67
C ARG A 87 -31.15 52.36 24.90
N VAL A 88 -30.63 53.20 24.01
CA VAL A 88 -30.51 54.65 24.21
C VAL A 88 -31.40 55.44 23.23
N THR A 89 -32.00 54.78 22.24
CA THR A 89 -32.77 55.45 21.18
C THR A 89 -34.28 55.57 21.48
N PRO A 90 -34.92 56.69 21.11
CA PRO A 90 -36.37 56.84 21.18
C PRO A 90 -37.08 55.95 20.15
N ALA A 91 -38.33 55.57 20.41
CA ALA A 91 -39.10 54.54 19.71
C ALA A 91 -39.16 54.66 18.16
N THR A 92 -38.93 55.85 17.60
CA THR A 92 -38.91 56.10 16.14
C THR A 92 -37.66 55.56 15.43
N LEU A 93 -36.54 55.35 16.13
CA LEU A 93 -35.29 54.79 15.57
C LEU A 93 -35.13 53.28 15.81
N ALA A 94 -36.04 52.64 16.56
CA ALA A 94 -35.93 51.22 16.90
C ALA A 94 -36.16 50.27 15.70
N LEU A 95 -36.99 50.67 14.74
CA LEU A 95 -37.33 49.88 13.54
C LEU A 95 -36.12 49.58 12.61
N PRO A 96 -35.32 50.58 12.19
CA PRO A 96 -34.14 50.32 11.36
C PRO A 96 -33.07 49.49 12.11
N VAL A 97 -32.90 49.70 13.41
CA VAL A 97 -31.96 48.96 14.26
C VAL A 97 -32.36 47.48 14.36
N LEU A 98 -33.67 47.18 14.48
CA LEU A 98 -34.19 45.81 14.47
C LEU A 98 -33.98 45.09 13.12
N LEU A 99 -34.17 45.81 12.00
CA LEU A 99 -33.91 45.27 10.66
C LEU A 99 -32.44 44.89 10.45
N VAL A 100 -31.53 45.74 10.94
CA VAL A 100 -30.08 45.46 10.90
C VAL A 100 -29.75 44.22 11.72
N LEU A 101 -30.32 44.07 12.92
CA LEU A 101 -30.12 42.90 13.77
C LEU A 101 -30.62 41.60 13.11
N LEU A 102 -31.77 41.65 12.43
CA LEU A 102 -32.36 40.50 11.75
C LEU A 102 -31.53 40.09 10.51
N ALA A 103 -31.01 41.05 9.76
CA ALA A 103 -30.09 40.80 8.65
C ALA A 103 -28.76 40.17 9.12
N LEU A 104 -28.22 40.67 10.25
CA LEU A 104 -27.06 40.12 10.93
C LEU A 104 -27.26 38.65 11.33
N LEU A 105 -28.40 38.34 11.95
CA LEU A 105 -28.74 36.98 12.40
C LEU A 105 -28.89 36.03 11.21
N ALA A 106 -29.54 36.47 10.13
CA ALA A 106 -29.70 35.69 8.91
C ALA A 106 -28.35 35.36 8.25
N LEU A 107 -27.42 36.32 8.20
CA LEU A 107 -26.08 36.10 7.66
C LEU A 107 -25.27 35.12 8.52
N MET A 108 -25.36 35.25 9.85
CA MET A 108 -24.77 34.32 10.82
C MET A 108 -25.26 32.87 10.59
N ALA A 109 -26.57 32.69 10.42
CA ALA A 109 -27.18 31.39 10.18
C ALA A 109 -26.77 30.79 8.83
N LEU A 110 -26.56 31.62 7.81
CA LEU A 110 -26.10 31.17 6.49
C LEU A 110 -24.62 30.72 6.50
N LEU A 111 -23.79 31.34 7.33
CA LEU A 111 -22.35 31.10 7.40
C LEU A 111 -21.95 29.95 8.34
N ALA A 112 -22.76 29.60 9.33
CA ALA A 112 -22.49 28.49 10.25
C ALA A 112 -22.42 27.08 9.58
N PRO A 113 -23.33 26.68 8.68
CA PRO A 113 -23.27 25.38 8.00
C PRO A 113 -21.99 25.14 7.18
N PRO A 114 -21.53 26.07 6.32
CA PRO A 114 -20.29 25.87 5.56
C PRO A 114 -19.05 25.80 6.45
N ALA A 115 -19.02 26.51 7.60
CA ALA A 115 -17.95 26.39 8.59
C ALA A 115 -17.84 24.96 9.14
N LEU A 116 -18.99 24.38 9.52
CA LEU A 116 -19.10 23.02 10.05
C LEU A 116 -18.70 21.97 9.01
N LEU A 117 -19.09 22.19 7.75
CA LEU A 117 -18.76 21.30 6.64
C LEU A 117 -17.25 21.32 6.35
N ALA A 118 -16.62 22.49 6.37
CA ALA A 118 -15.17 22.63 6.24
C ALA A 118 -14.41 21.91 7.36
N LEU A 119 -14.88 22.02 8.61
CA LEU A 119 -14.29 21.32 9.75
C LEU A 119 -14.40 19.78 9.60
N LYS A 120 -15.58 19.28 9.22
CA LYS A 120 -15.80 17.85 8.97
C LYS A 120 -14.91 17.32 7.85
N ALA A 121 -14.76 18.09 6.77
CA ALA A 121 -13.89 17.73 5.66
C ALA A 121 -12.43 17.61 6.13
N LEU A 122 -11.95 18.56 6.94
CA LEU A 122 -10.58 18.56 7.48
C LEU A 122 -10.34 17.38 8.44
N LEU A 123 -11.33 17.01 9.23
CA LEU A 123 -11.24 15.84 10.12
C LEU A 123 -11.20 14.52 9.32
N ALA A 124 -12.07 14.38 8.32
CA ALA A 124 -12.06 13.21 7.41
C ALA A 124 -10.73 13.08 6.66
N LEU A 125 -10.17 14.22 6.23
CA LEU A 125 -8.87 14.32 5.59
C LEU A 125 -7.75 13.76 6.48
N MET A 126 -7.75 14.15 7.75
CA MET A 126 -6.75 13.74 8.73
C MET A 126 -6.80 12.23 9.00
N VAL A 127 -8.01 11.67 9.10
CA VAL A 127 -8.23 10.22 9.26
C VAL A 127 -7.73 9.45 8.04
N LEU A 128 -8.01 9.95 6.83
CA LEU A 128 -7.57 9.30 5.60
C LEU A 128 -6.04 9.30 5.49
N LEU A 129 -5.39 10.40 5.87
CA LEU A 129 -3.93 10.52 5.86
C LEU A 129 -3.28 9.57 6.88
N ASP A 130 -3.87 9.42 8.07
CA ASP A 130 -3.40 8.47 9.08
C ASP A 130 -3.53 7.01 8.62
N LEU A 131 -4.67 6.65 8.00
CA LEU A 131 -4.89 5.31 7.44
C LEU A 131 -3.84 4.99 6.35
N LEU A 132 -3.61 5.96 5.46
CA LEU A 132 -2.66 5.85 4.37
C LEU A 132 -1.22 5.69 4.88
N ALA A 133 -0.84 6.47 5.90
CA ALA A 133 0.46 6.39 6.55
C ALA A 133 0.71 5.03 7.23
N ARG A 134 -0.35 4.36 7.70
CA ARG A 134 -0.26 3.00 8.26
C ARG A 134 -0.16 1.91 7.19
N LEU A 135 -0.87 2.07 6.07
CA LEU A 135 -0.93 1.08 4.99
C LEU A 135 0.31 1.08 4.09
N ALA A 136 0.86 2.27 3.80
CA ALA A 136 2.04 2.42 2.95
C ALA A 136 3.27 1.59 3.40
N PRO A 137 3.70 1.61 4.68
CA PRO A 137 4.84 0.81 5.13
C PRO A 137 4.57 -0.70 5.09
N LEU A 138 3.33 -1.14 5.35
CA LEU A 138 2.92 -2.55 5.24
C LEU A 138 3.05 -3.05 3.81
N ALA A 139 2.57 -2.26 2.83
CA ALA A 139 2.70 -2.58 1.42
C ALA A 139 4.17 -2.61 0.97
N LEU A 140 4.99 -1.68 1.46
CA LEU A 140 6.42 -1.59 1.15
C LEU A 140 7.20 -2.76 1.76
N MET A 141 6.89 -3.14 3.00
CA MET A 141 7.52 -4.28 3.67
C MET A 141 7.16 -5.61 2.98
N ALA A 142 5.90 -5.78 2.54
CA ALA A 142 5.48 -6.92 1.75
C ALA A 142 6.26 -7.00 0.41
N LEU A 143 6.49 -5.86 -0.24
CA LEU A 143 7.27 -5.79 -1.48
C LEU A 143 8.74 -6.15 -1.26
N LEU A 144 9.35 -5.70 -0.15
CA LEU A 144 10.76 -6.00 0.17
C LEU A 144 10.98 -7.45 0.65
N ALA A 145 10.01 -8.07 1.30
CA ALA A 145 10.12 -9.45 1.79
C ALA A 145 9.97 -10.50 0.67
N LEU A 146 9.30 -10.12 -0.43
CA LEU A 146 8.94 -11.06 -1.47
C LEU A 146 10.15 -11.60 -2.27
N PRO A 147 11.15 -10.80 -2.68
CA PRO A 147 12.37 -11.31 -3.33
C PRO A 147 13.08 -12.38 -2.48
N ALA A 148 13.11 -12.19 -1.15
CA ALA A 148 13.76 -13.12 -0.23
C ALA A 148 12.99 -14.44 -0.12
N LEU A 149 11.66 -14.39 0.02
CA LEU A 149 10.80 -15.59 0.00
C LEU A 149 10.92 -16.35 -1.33
N LEU A 150 11.06 -15.62 -2.42
CA LEU A 150 11.14 -16.20 -3.74
C LEU A 150 12.49 -16.86 -4.01
N ALA A 151 13.58 -16.23 -3.59
CA ALA A 151 14.91 -16.83 -3.60
C ALA A 151 14.97 -18.11 -2.76
N LEU A 152 14.28 -18.14 -1.60
CA LEU A 152 14.16 -19.33 -0.76
C LEU A 152 13.41 -20.46 -1.49
N ARG A 153 12.30 -20.14 -2.16
CA ARG A 153 11.49 -21.13 -2.88
C ARG A 153 12.25 -21.69 -4.09
N VAL A 154 12.97 -20.85 -4.83
CA VAL A 154 13.84 -21.26 -5.95
C VAL A 154 14.95 -22.19 -5.45
N THR A 155 15.63 -21.84 -4.36
CA THR A 155 16.69 -22.67 -3.80
C THR A 155 16.17 -24.01 -3.30
N GLN A 156 15.02 -24.05 -2.61
CA GLN A 156 14.42 -25.32 -2.19
C GLN A 156 14.03 -26.22 -3.38
N VAL A 157 13.47 -25.65 -4.43
CA VAL A 157 13.06 -26.39 -5.64
C VAL A 157 14.26 -26.97 -6.39
N ILE A 158 15.40 -26.27 -6.42
CA ILE A 158 16.64 -26.75 -7.07
C ILE A 158 17.39 -27.76 -6.18
N LEU A 159 17.44 -27.52 -4.87
CA LEU A 159 18.26 -28.31 -3.95
C LEU A 159 17.60 -29.66 -3.60
N ALA A 160 16.27 -29.71 -3.51
CA ALA A 160 15.53 -30.95 -3.23
C ALA A 160 15.82 -32.10 -4.22
N PRO A 161 15.75 -31.92 -5.56
CA PRO A 161 16.08 -32.97 -6.50
C PRO A 161 17.58 -33.31 -6.51
N LEU A 162 18.47 -32.34 -6.25
CA LEU A 162 19.92 -32.58 -6.19
C LEU A 162 20.27 -33.53 -5.04
N VAL A 163 19.74 -33.26 -3.85
CA VAL A 163 19.93 -34.12 -2.66
C VAL A 163 19.30 -35.50 -2.86
N LEU A 164 18.15 -35.58 -3.52
CA LEU A 164 17.48 -36.86 -3.81
C LEU A 164 18.22 -37.69 -4.87
N LEU A 165 18.96 -37.05 -5.78
CA LEU A 165 19.77 -37.71 -6.82
C LEU A 165 21.14 -38.17 -6.29
N ASP A 166 21.75 -37.45 -5.34
CA ASP A 166 23.02 -37.86 -4.71
C ASP A 166 22.88 -39.10 -3.82
N LEU A 167 21.71 -39.28 -3.19
CA LEU A 167 21.43 -40.37 -2.26
C LEU A 167 21.52 -41.79 -2.88
N PRO A 168 20.91 -42.10 -4.05
CA PRO A 168 21.08 -43.39 -4.71
C PRO A 168 22.51 -43.59 -5.24
N VAL A 169 23.20 -42.54 -5.69
CA VAL A 169 24.60 -42.65 -6.15
C VAL A 169 25.51 -43.05 -5.00
N LEU A 170 25.36 -42.42 -3.82
CA LEU A 170 26.11 -42.78 -2.61
C LEU A 170 25.83 -44.18 -2.09
N LEU A 171 24.60 -44.70 -2.27
CA LEU A 171 24.22 -46.04 -1.85
C LEU A 171 24.71 -47.13 -2.81
N VAL A 172 24.81 -46.83 -4.11
CA VAL A 172 25.19 -47.79 -5.15
C VAL A 172 26.71 -47.84 -5.36
N LEU A 173 27.44 -46.73 -5.12
CA LEU A 173 28.89 -46.65 -5.30
C LEU A 173 29.67 -47.73 -4.51
N PRO A 174 29.40 -48.01 -3.22
CA PRO A 174 30.12 -49.03 -2.45
C PRO A 174 29.85 -50.44 -2.97
N ALA A 175 28.63 -50.71 -3.43
CA ALA A 175 28.25 -52.01 -3.99
C ALA A 175 28.92 -52.26 -5.35
N LEU A 176 29.05 -51.22 -6.18
CA LEU A 176 29.76 -51.28 -7.46
C LEU A 176 31.27 -51.43 -7.29
N MET A 177 31.87 -50.68 -6.36
CA MET A 177 33.26 -50.81 -5.93
C MET A 177 33.56 -52.25 -5.50
N ALA A 178 32.72 -52.81 -4.62
CA ALA A 178 32.87 -54.18 -4.13
C ALA A 178 32.76 -55.23 -5.25
N GLN A 179 31.88 -55.03 -6.24
CA GLN A 179 31.79 -55.91 -7.41
C GLN A 179 33.01 -55.80 -8.33
N LEU A 180 33.55 -54.60 -8.53
CA LEU A 180 34.75 -54.37 -9.34
C LEU A 180 35.99 -54.98 -8.70
N ASP A 181 36.16 -54.84 -7.38
CA ASP A 181 37.24 -55.49 -6.63
C ASP A 181 37.15 -57.02 -6.72
N LEU A 182 35.94 -57.58 -6.63
CA LEU A 182 35.70 -59.02 -6.80
C LEU A 182 35.99 -59.52 -8.22
N LEU A 183 35.74 -58.69 -9.24
CA LEU A 183 36.05 -58.97 -10.64
C LEU A 183 37.55 -58.87 -10.91
N ALA A 184 38.22 -57.89 -10.31
CA ALA A 184 39.67 -57.72 -10.38
C ALA A 184 40.42 -58.88 -9.72
N LEU A 185 39.89 -59.42 -8.62
CA LEU A 185 40.42 -60.62 -7.95
C LEU A 185 40.14 -61.94 -8.69
N LYS A 186 39.18 -61.97 -9.63
CA LYS A 186 38.83 -63.14 -10.46
C LYS A 186 39.43 -63.11 -11.86
N ALA A 187 40.11 -62.03 -12.24
CA ALA A 187 40.87 -61.98 -13.48
C ALA A 187 42.18 -62.77 -13.29
N PRO A 188 42.49 -63.77 -14.15
CA PRO A 188 43.72 -64.56 -14.09
C PRO A 188 44.97 -63.76 -14.49
#